data_AF-A0A089XGK2-F1
#
_entry.id   AF-A0A089XGK2-F1
#
_cell.length_a   1.000
_cell.length_b   1.000
_cell.length_c   1.000
_cell.angle_alpha   90.00
_cell.angle_beta   90.00
_cell.angle_gamma   90.00
#
_symmetry.space_group_name_H-M   'P 1'
#
loop_
_entity.id
_entity.type
_entity.pdbx_description
1 polymer ?
#
loop_
_entity_poly.entity_id
_entity_poly.type
_entity_poly.pdbx_seq_one_letter_code
_entity_poly.pdbx_strand_id
1 'polypeptide(L)' 'MEAATTESSQIFANPDGTFTQEMNATPVRAQRPDGSWAPIDTSLLREAYG' A
#
# COMPACT_ATOMS: atom_id res chain seq x y z
N MET A 1 13.36 -12.46 -3.82
CA MET A 1 12.57 -11.92 -4.94
C MET A 1 11.73 -10.81 -4.34
N GLU A 2 12.13 -9.56 -4.55
CA GLU A 2 11.52 -8.43 -3.88
C GLU A 2 10.24 -8.06 -4.64
N ALA A 3 9.08 -8.20 -4.01
CA ALA A 3 7.83 -7.70 -4.56
C ALA A 3 7.96 -6.16 -4.70
N ALA A 4 7.96 -5.66 -5.94
CA ALA A 4 8.00 -4.23 -6.18
C ALA A 4 6.70 -3.60 -5.65
N THR A 5 6.81 -2.79 -4.59
CA THR A 5 5.69 -2.16 -3.90
C THR A 5 5.81 -0.64 -4.01
N THR A 6 4.71 0.01 -4.39
CA THR A 6 4.55 1.47 -4.36
C THR A 6 3.30 1.84 -3.56
N GLU A 7 3.04 3.14 -3.44
CA GLU A 7 1.86 3.69 -2.76
C GLU A 7 0.54 3.23 -3.39
N SER A 8 0.51 2.98 -4.70
CA SER A 8 -0.69 2.64 -5.46
C SER A 8 -0.64 1.27 -6.16
N SER A 9 0.52 0.57 -6.16
CA SER A 9 0.67 -0.71 -6.85
C SER A 9 1.48 -1.77 -6.09
N GLN A 10 1.22 -3.04 -6.39
CA GLN A 10 2.00 -4.20 -5.92
C GLN A 10 2.15 -5.22 -7.04
N ILE A 11 3.28 -5.94 -7.03
CA ILE A 11 3.51 -7.08 -7.90
C ILE A 11 3.73 -8.32 -7.03
N PHE A 12 2.95 -9.36 -7.28
CA PHE A 12 3.02 -10.65 -6.62
C PHE A 12 3.55 -11.71 -7.57
N ALA A 13 4.49 -12.53 -7.10
CA ALA A 13 4.95 -13.71 -7.83
C ALA A 13 4.02 -14.89 -7.54
N ASN A 14 3.46 -15.50 -8.58
CA ASN A 14 2.57 -16.64 -8.47
C ASN A 14 3.37 -17.96 -8.50
N PRO A 15 2.85 -19.04 -7.89
CA PRO A 15 3.54 -20.34 -7.88
C PRO A 15 3.76 -20.96 -9.27
N ASP A 16 2.99 -20.55 -10.28
CA ASP A 16 3.08 -21.00 -11.67
C ASP A 16 4.14 -20.24 -12.50
N GLY A 17 4.87 -19.32 -11.87
CA GLY A 17 5.90 -18.50 -12.52
C GLY A 17 5.37 -17.25 -13.19
N THR A 18 4.07 -16.98 -13.14
CA THR A 18 3.48 -15.71 -13.59
C THR A 18 3.57 -14.63 -12.51
N PHE A 19 3.19 -13.40 -12.86
CA PHE A 19 3.07 -12.29 -11.93
C PHE A 19 1.68 -11.67 -12.00
N THR A 20 1.14 -11.30 -10.85
CA THR A 20 -0.08 -10.51 -10.74
C THR A 20 0.26 -9.10 -10.28
N GLN A 21 -0.24 -8.10 -11.01
CA GLN A 21 -0.13 -6.70 -10.59
C GLN A 21 -1.49 -6.18 -10.13
N GLU A 22 -1.51 -5.59 -8.94
CA GLU A 22 -2.65 -4.83 -8.43
C GLU A 22 -2.34 -3.33 -8.53
N MET A 23 -3.30 -2.54 -9.01
CA MET A 23 -3.18 -1.08 -9.16
C MET A 23 -4.43 -0.40 -8.61
N ASN A 24 -4.22 0.72 -7.93
CA ASN A 24 -5.28 1.57 -7.38
C ASN A 24 -5.22 2.95 -8.07
N ALA A 25 -6.38 3.57 -8.27
CA ALA A 25 -6.47 4.91 -8.86
C ALA A 25 -5.83 6.01 -7.97
N THR A 26 -5.72 5.74 -6.67
CA THR A 26 -5.13 6.63 -5.67
C THR A 26 -4.19 5.84 -4.75
N PRO A 27 -3.28 6.51 -4.02
CA PRO A 27 -2.52 5.88 -2.93
C PRO A 27 -3.42 5.21 -1.91
N VAL A 28 -3.05 4.00 -1.49
CA VAL A 28 -3.74 3.23 -0.42
C VAL A 28 -2.81 2.84 0.72
N ARG A 29 -1.51 3.05 0.53
CA ARG A 29 -0.47 2.78 1.52
C ARG A 29 0.64 3.82 1.45
N ALA A 30 1.35 3.98 2.56
CA ALA A 30 2.52 4.82 2.66
C ALA A 30 3.70 4.04 3.27
N GLN A 31 4.92 4.44 2.93
CA GLN A 31 6.13 3.89 3.54
C GLN A 31 6.45 4.65 4.82
N ARG A 32 6.62 3.93 5.92
CA ARG A 32 7.05 4.46 7.22
C ARG A 32 8.55 4.80 7.20
N PRO A 33 9.04 5.61 8.14
CA PRO A 33 10.48 5.91 8.27
C PRO A 33 11.37 4.68 8.44
N ASP A 34 10.83 3.58 8.95
CA ASP A 34 11.52 2.29 9.10
C ASP A 34 11.55 1.45 7.80
N GLY A 35 11.00 1.97 6.70
CA GLY A 35 10.92 1.30 5.41
C GLY A 35 9.72 0.36 5.26
N SER A 36 8.93 0.11 6.32
CA SER A 36 7.75 -0.73 6.27
C SER A 36 6.58 -0.04 5.57
N TRP A 37 5.77 -0.80 4.84
CA TRP A 37 4.54 -0.30 4.24
C TRP A 37 3.36 -0.44 5.19
N ALA A 38 2.48 0.56 5.20
CA ALA A 38 1.28 0.60 6.03
C ALA A 38 0.07 1.12 5.25
N PRO A 39 -1.15 0.60 5.51
CA PRO A 39 -2.36 1.18 4.94
C PRO A 39 -2.53 2.63 5.42
N ILE A 40 -3.01 3.50 4.53
CA ILE A 40 -3.39 4.87 4.90
C ILE A 40 -4.70 4.80 5.69
N ASP A 41 -4.68 5.30 6.93
CA ASP A 41 -5.88 5.43 7.74
C ASP A 41 -6.69 6.65 7.30
N THR A 42 -7.85 6.40 6.70
CA THR A 42 -8.80 7.44 6.26
C THR A 42 -9.96 7.63 7.23
N SER A 43 -9.93 6.97 8.39
CA SER A 43 -11.01 7.01 9.39
C SER A 43 -10.91 8.18 10.37
N LEU A 44 -9.85 8.99 10.29
CA LEU A 44 -9.65 10.15 11.16
C LEU A 44 -10.83 11.12 11.07
N LEU A 45 -11.60 11.20 12.16
CA LEU A 45 -12.65 12.18 12.34
C LEU A 45 -12.05 13.43 12.97
N ARG A 46 -12.50 14.60 12.52
CA ARG A 46 -12.17 15.86 13.20
C ARG A 46 -12.92 15.90 14.52
N GLU A 47 -12.23 15.71 15.63
CA GLU A 47 -12.77 16.09 16.94
C GLU A 47 -12.76 17.63 17.02
N ALA A 48 -13.94 18.22 17.16
CA ALA A 48 -14.04 19.62 17.53
C ALA A 48 -13.61 19.72 19.00
N TYR A 49 -12.40 20.22 19.24
CA TYR A 49 -12.08 20.76 20.56
C TYR A 49 -13.04 21.93 20.79
N GLY A 50 -14.01 21.72 21.68
CA GLY A 50 -14.90 22.76 22.19
C GLY A 50 -14.18 23.72 23.13
#